data_AF-A0A5J4UQZ1-F1
#
_entry.id   AF-A0A5J4UQZ1-F1
#
_cell.length_a   1.000
_cell.length_b   1.000
_cell.length_c   1.000
_cell.angle_alpha   90.00
_cell.angle_beta   90.00
_cell.angle_gamma   90.00
#
_symmetry.space_group_name_H-M   'P 1'
#
loop_
_entity.id
_entity.type
_entity.pdbx_description
1 polymer ?
#
loop_
_entity_poly.entity_id
_entity_poly.type
_entity_poly.pdbx_seq_one_letter_code
_entity_poly.pdbx_strand_id
1 'polypeptide(L)'
;NYNDSKKGVATVMKSIISDLTIRINDKNQSRRAAENVMNIIYVTNADLPVQLDTDDRRHLVCACKTVHQVIEEHKEDVEYFNELSQSYTQEFYENLMTFLLERDISQYNPTLIPMKEAKKQLINVSRSPIDDVIMEHYEQFKYGIPIALVNQCKPQNWQLKTYKNAMIHKCTEQTPRINGLRTRVYKLNEDQLRYYDKMMSEEDIETSNANYQKYKKTIEDNRFIDQVVQETKEE
;
A
#
# COMPACT_ATOMS: atom_id res chain seq x y z
N ASN A 1 -17.76 7.62 -2.58
CA ASN A 1 -18.05 8.78 -1.69
C ASN A 1 -17.10 8.93 -0.50
N TYR A 2 -16.98 8.00 0.46
CA TYR A 2 -16.02 8.19 1.58
C TYR A 2 -14.55 7.97 1.19
N ASN A 3 -14.26 6.98 0.34
CA ASN A 3 -12.89 6.73 -0.14
C ASN A 3 -12.39 7.78 -1.15
N ASP A 4 -13.29 8.46 -1.87
CA ASP A 4 -12.90 9.49 -2.85
C ASP A 4 -12.44 10.77 -2.18
N SER A 5 -13.01 11.15 -1.03
CA SER A 5 -12.56 12.31 -0.26
C SER A 5 -11.16 12.09 0.33
N LYS A 6 -10.87 10.87 0.82
CA LYS A 6 -9.53 10.50 1.32
C LYS A 6 -8.45 10.55 0.23
N LYS A 7 -8.77 10.13 -1.01
CA LYS A 7 -7.84 10.25 -2.15
C LYS A 7 -7.50 11.70 -2.50
N GLY A 8 -8.48 12.59 -2.44
CA GLY A 8 -8.26 14.03 -2.61
C GLY A 8 -7.31 14.59 -1.55
N VAL A 9 -7.53 14.24 -0.28
CA VAL A 9 -6.68 14.65 0.84
C VAL A 9 -5.25 14.08 0.72
N ALA A 10 -5.11 12.80 0.36
CA ALA A 10 -3.80 12.18 0.17
C ALA A 10 -2.99 12.89 -0.93
N THR A 11 -3.65 13.31 -2.02
CA THR A 11 -3.00 14.06 -3.11
C THR A 11 -2.51 15.42 -2.64
N VAL A 12 -3.33 16.14 -1.87
CA VAL A 12 -2.94 17.44 -1.29
C VAL A 12 -1.78 17.28 -0.30
N MET A 13 -1.82 16.27 0.58
CA MET A 13 -0.73 16.01 1.52
C MET A 13 0.58 15.68 0.81
N LYS A 14 0.54 14.88 -0.26
CA LYS A 14 1.74 14.57 -1.07
C LYS A 14 2.37 15.84 -1.64
N SER A 15 1.55 16.79 -2.11
CA SER A 15 1.99 18.10 -2.59
C SER A 15 2.58 18.93 -1.45
N ILE A 16 1.91 19.02 -0.30
CA ILE A 16 2.41 19.75 0.87
C ILE A 16 3.79 19.24 1.34
N ILE A 17 4.03 17.93 1.28
CA ILE A 17 5.31 17.33 1.69
C ILE A 17 6.41 17.52 0.65
N SER A 18 6.06 17.52 -0.65
CA SER A 18 7.07 17.39 -1.73
C SER A 18 7.33 18.66 -2.52
N ASP A 19 6.35 19.56 -2.60
CA ASP A 19 6.44 20.73 -3.49
C ASP A 19 7.39 21.76 -2.89
N LEU A 20 8.24 22.35 -3.73
CA LEU A 20 9.21 23.38 -3.31
C LEU A 20 8.55 24.69 -2.90
N THR A 21 7.31 24.91 -3.31
CA THR A 21 6.56 26.14 -3.04
C THR A 21 5.15 25.82 -2.58
N ILE A 22 4.68 26.54 -1.58
CA ILE A 22 3.30 26.45 -1.09
C ILE A 22 2.54 27.75 -1.35
N ARG A 23 1.26 27.62 -1.70
CA ARG A 23 0.34 28.76 -1.85
C ARG A 23 -0.40 28.98 -0.53
N ILE A 24 -0.16 30.12 0.09
CA ILE A 24 -0.77 30.51 1.36
C ILE A 24 -1.93 31.47 1.07
N ASN A 25 -3.10 31.17 1.64
CA ASN A 25 -4.31 31.95 1.51
C ASN A 25 -4.82 32.32 2.91
N ASP A 26 -4.15 33.30 3.51
CA ASP A 26 -4.53 33.78 4.85
C ASP A 26 -5.81 34.61 4.78
N LYS A 27 -6.59 34.53 5.87
CA LYS A 27 -7.85 35.27 5.97
C LYS A 27 -7.57 36.77 5.88
N ASN A 28 -8.33 37.46 5.03
CA ASN A 28 -8.22 38.91 4.80
C ASN A 28 -6.85 39.37 4.27
N GLN A 29 -6.06 38.48 3.66
CA GLN A 29 -4.81 38.83 2.98
C GLN A 29 -4.82 38.37 1.53
N SER A 30 -3.97 38.98 0.70
CA SER A 30 -3.75 38.49 -0.64
C SER A 30 -3.05 37.12 -0.62
N ARG A 31 -3.43 36.27 -1.57
CA ARG A 31 -2.76 34.98 -1.76
C ARG A 31 -1.30 35.21 -2.11
N ARG A 32 -0.40 34.51 -1.43
CA ARG A 32 1.04 34.55 -1.70
C ARG A 32 1.60 33.15 -1.92
N ALA A 33 2.66 33.07 -2.71
CA ALA A 33 3.49 31.86 -2.80
C ALA A 33 4.72 32.05 -1.90
N ALA A 34 5.13 31.00 -1.21
CA ALA A 34 6.32 30.98 -0.39
C ALA A 34 7.09 29.68 -0.63
N GLU A 35 8.39 29.69 -0.31
CA GLU A 35 9.20 28.48 -0.26
C GLU A 35 8.65 27.53 0.82
N ASN A 36 8.62 26.24 0.49
CA ASN A 36 8.17 25.21 1.41
C ASN A 36 9.34 24.68 2.23
N VAL A 37 9.33 24.99 3.53
CA VAL A 37 10.32 24.53 4.51
C VAL A 37 9.72 23.59 5.56
N MET A 38 8.54 23.02 5.27
CA MET A 38 7.79 22.23 6.26
C MET A 38 8.30 20.79 6.36
N ASN A 39 8.48 20.34 7.60
CA ASN A 39 8.56 18.92 7.97
C ASN A 39 7.35 18.59 8.84
N ILE A 40 6.67 17.48 8.58
CA ILE A 40 5.39 17.16 9.22
C ILE A 40 5.52 15.90 10.06
N ILE A 41 5.07 15.98 11.32
CA ILE A 41 4.91 14.85 12.23
C ILE A 41 3.41 14.68 12.50
N TYR A 42 2.89 13.49 12.20
CA TYR A 42 1.50 13.12 12.49
C TYR A 42 1.45 12.27 13.76
N VAL A 43 0.54 12.60 14.67
CA VAL A 43 0.22 11.79 15.85
C VAL A 43 -1.27 11.52 15.82
N THR A 44 -1.65 10.25 15.94
CA THR A 44 -3.04 9.80 15.74
C THR A 44 -3.28 8.49 16.47
N ASN A 45 -4.50 8.36 17.00
CA ASN A 45 -5.01 7.11 17.57
C ASN A 45 -5.93 6.38 16.59
N ALA A 46 -6.14 6.92 15.38
CA ALA A 46 -6.98 6.29 14.37
C ALA A 46 -6.22 5.15 13.68
N ASP A 47 -6.89 4.03 13.43
CA ASP A 47 -6.30 2.85 12.80
C ASP A 47 -5.88 3.10 11.33
N LEU A 48 -6.59 3.99 10.63
CA LEU A 48 -6.31 4.35 9.23
C LEU A 48 -6.16 5.88 9.09
N PRO A 49 -5.02 6.46 9.52
CA PRO A 49 -4.86 7.90 9.58
C PRO A 49 -4.56 8.54 8.22
N VAL A 50 -3.81 7.84 7.36
CA VAL A 50 -3.43 8.31 6.02
C VAL A 50 -3.48 7.13 5.05
N GLN A 51 -3.99 7.38 3.85
CA GLN A 51 -3.93 6.40 2.77
C GLN A 51 -2.53 6.45 2.15
N LEU A 52 -1.80 5.34 2.20
CA LEU A 52 -0.47 5.24 1.62
C LEU A 52 -0.51 4.48 0.30
N ASP A 53 0.23 4.99 -0.68
CA ASP A 53 0.49 4.24 -1.90
C ASP A 53 1.53 3.14 -1.64
N THR A 54 1.49 2.11 -2.47
CA THR A 54 2.46 1.02 -2.54
C THR A 54 3.92 1.48 -2.55
N ASP A 55 4.24 2.52 -3.32
CA ASP A 55 5.57 3.07 -3.52
C ASP A 55 5.83 4.30 -2.64
N ASP A 56 5.04 4.47 -1.57
CA ASP A 56 5.19 5.62 -0.69
C ASP A 56 6.61 5.68 -0.10
N ARG A 57 7.30 6.74 -0.47
CA ARG A 57 8.66 7.09 -0.03
C ARG A 57 8.69 8.34 0.85
N ARG A 58 7.52 8.77 1.37
CA ARG A 58 7.35 10.04 2.10
C ARG A 58 7.09 9.84 3.58
N HIS A 59 6.51 8.70 3.98
CA HIS A 59 6.03 8.47 5.34
C HIS A 59 6.83 7.39 6.07
N LEU A 60 7.43 7.75 7.19
CA LEU A 60 7.86 6.80 8.22
C LEU A 60 6.69 6.52 9.15
N VAL A 61 6.28 5.25 9.26
CA VAL A 61 5.19 4.84 10.16
C VAL A 61 5.77 4.12 11.36
N CYS A 62 5.50 4.67 12.55
CA CYS A 62 5.83 4.05 13.83
C CYS A 62 4.54 3.77 14.58
N ALA A 63 4.22 2.50 14.80
CA ALA A 63 3.12 2.11 15.68
C ALA A 63 3.69 1.87 17.09
N CYS A 64 3.25 2.70 18.04
CA CYS A 64 3.49 2.46 19.46
C CYS A 64 2.33 1.61 19.98
N LYS A 65 2.61 0.40 20.48
CA LYS A 65 1.55 -0.46 21.02
C LYS A 65 1.04 0.12 22.34
N THR A 66 -0.28 0.11 22.53
CA THR A 66 -0.98 0.53 23.76
C THR A 66 -0.82 -0.44 24.93
N VAL A 67 0.05 -1.45 24.82
CA VAL A 67 0.32 -2.45 25.87
C VAL A 67 0.63 -1.80 27.22
N HIS A 68 1.25 -0.62 27.22
CA HIS A 68 1.58 0.15 28.43
C HIS A 68 0.37 0.83 29.12
N GLN A 69 -0.82 0.84 28.53
CA GLN A 69 -2.01 1.50 29.10
C GLN A 69 -3.03 0.53 29.70
N VAL A 70 -2.96 -0.78 29.39
CA VAL A 70 -4.09 -1.70 29.63
C VAL A 70 -3.72 -2.95 30.43
N ILE A 71 -2.45 -3.36 30.51
CA ILE A 71 -2.05 -4.59 31.20
C ILE A 71 -1.50 -4.26 32.60
N GLU A 72 -2.03 -4.90 33.65
CA GLU A 72 -1.57 -4.75 35.05
C GLU A 72 -0.08 -5.09 35.26
N GLU A 73 0.53 -5.85 34.35
CA GLU A 73 1.94 -6.26 34.36
C GLU A 73 2.94 -5.11 34.09
N HIS A 74 2.44 -3.93 33.68
CA HIS A 74 3.27 -2.81 33.20
C HIS A 74 3.12 -1.52 34.04
N LYS A 75 2.84 -1.62 35.34
CA LYS A 75 2.78 -0.44 36.24
C LYS A 75 4.08 0.37 36.24
N GLU A 76 5.22 -0.29 36.09
CA GLU A 76 6.56 0.33 35.99
C GLU A 76 6.68 1.27 34.78
N ASP A 77 5.89 1.08 33.72
CA ASP A 77 5.89 1.99 32.56
C ASP A 77 5.26 3.34 32.91
N VAL A 78 4.23 3.37 33.77
CA VAL A 78 3.63 4.61 34.25
C VAL A 78 4.63 5.40 35.10
N GLU A 79 5.37 4.71 35.97
CA GLU A 79 6.44 5.33 36.76
C GLU A 79 7.57 5.84 35.87
N TYR A 80 8.05 5.04 34.91
CA TYR A 80 9.05 5.45 33.93
C TYR A 80 8.62 6.71 33.16
N PHE A 81 7.39 6.75 32.63
CA PHE A 81 6.92 7.93 31.88
C PHE A 81 6.70 9.15 32.79
N ASN A 82 6.31 8.94 34.05
CA ASN A 82 6.24 10.02 35.03
C ASN A 82 7.64 10.58 35.31
N GLU A 83 8.63 9.74 35.61
CA GLU A 83 10.02 10.16 35.83
C GLU A 83 10.60 10.85 34.60
N LEU A 84 10.38 10.29 33.41
CA LEU A 84 10.81 10.89 32.14
C LEU A 84 10.17 12.26 31.95
N SER A 85 8.86 12.41 32.20
CA SER A 85 8.18 13.70 32.07
C SER A 85 8.68 14.75 33.07
N GLN A 86 9.07 14.32 34.27
CA GLN A 86 9.66 15.19 35.29
C GLN A 86 11.11 15.55 34.95
N SER A 87 11.81 14.71 34.19
CA SER A 87 13.20 14.94 33.76
C SER A 87 13.37 16.03 32.69
N TYR A 88 12.27 16.59 32.15
CA TYR A 88 12.28 17.66 31.15
C TYR A 88 12.65 19.03 31.75
N THR A 89 13.83 19.09 32.34
CA THR A 89 14.44 20.30 32.90
C THR A 89 15.06 21.15 31.80
N GLN A 90 15.45 22.38 32.16
CA GLN A 90 16.20 23.26 31.25
C GLN A 90 17.49 22.58 30.73
N GLU A 91 18.22 21.90 31.61
CA GLU A 91 19.43 21.15 31.26
C GLU A 91 19.15 20.03 30.24
N PHE A 92 18.03 19.31 30.39
CA PHE A 92 17.62 18.31 29.40
C PHE A 92 17.42 18.92 28.01
N TYR A 93 16.73 20.06 27.91
CA TYR A 93 16.51 20.72 26.62
C TYR A 93 17.80 21.28 26.01
N GLU A 94 18.71 21.83 26.83
CA GLU A 94 20.02 22.30 26.38
C GLU A 94 20.88 21.16 25.84
N ASN A 95 20.90 20.02 26.53
CA ASN A 95 21.57 18.81 26.08
C ASN A 95 20.93 18.23 24.82
N LEU A 96 19.60 18.21 24.73
CA LEU A 96 18.88 17.77 23.53
C LEU A 96 19.19 18.68 22.34
N MET A 97 19.21 19.99 22.54
CA MET A 97 19.56 20.95 21.48
C MET A 97 20.99 20.76 21.01
N THR A 98 21.93 20.59 21.95
CA THR A 98 23.34 20.30 21.64
C THR A 98 23.44 19.01 20.82
N PHE A 99 22.77 17.94 21.26
CA PHE A 99 22.72 16.67 20.52
C PHE A 99 22.18 16.85 19.08
N LEU A 100 21.09 17.60 18.90
CA LEU A 100 20.49 17.82 17.58
C LEU A 100 21.38 18.68 16.67
N LEU A 101 22.09 19.67 17.21
CA LEU A 101 22.99 20.56 16.46
C LEU A 101 24.31 19.88 16.08
N GLU A 102 24.84 19.02 16.95
CA GLU A 102 26.12 18.33 16.75
C GLU A 102 25.99 17.02 15.97
N ARG A 103 24.76 16.54 15.75
CA ARG A 103 24.53 15.30 15.02
C ARG A 103 24.96 15.44 13.56
N ASP A 104 26.02 14.71 13.17
CA ASP A 104 26.39 14.59 11.76
C ASP A 104 25.29 13.85 10.99
N ILE A 105 24.66 14.57 10.05
CA ILE A 105 23.65 14.09 9.11
C ILE A 105 24.13 14.14 7.65
N SER A 106 25.43 14.31 7.41
CA SER A 106 25.99 14.39 6.05
C SER A 106 25.69 13.16 5.19
N GLN A 107 25.55 11.99 5.81
CA GLN A 107 25.18 10.73 5.15
C GLN A 107 23.69 10.40 5.25
N TYR A 108 22.88 11.26 5.86
CA TYR A 108 21.45 11.02 6.00
C TYR A 108 20.75 11.21 4.66
N ASN A 109 20.03 10.18 4.23
CA ASN A 109 19.19 10.25 3.03
C ASN A 109 17.71 10.13 3.42
N PRO A 110 16.91 11.22 3.34
CA PRO A 110 15.50 11.20 3.70
C PRO A 110 14.64 10.33 2.77
N THR A 111 15.15 9.93 1.60
CA THR A 111 14.43 9.03 0.69
C THR A 111 14.51 7.55 1.12
N LEU A 112 15.45 7.20 2.00
CA LEU A 112 15.63 5.83 2.48
C LEU A 112 14.75 5.56 3.71
N ILE A 113 13.45 5.46 3.48
CA ILE A 113 12.49 5.19 4.56
C ILE A 113 12.33 3.66 4.75
N PRO A 114 12.55 3.13 5.96
CA PRO A 114 12.41 1.70 6.22
C PRO A 114 10.96 1.23 6.09
N MET A 115 10.78 0.04 5.50
CA MET A 115 9.48 -0.62 5.38
C MET A 115 9.17 -1.41 6.67
N LYS A 116 8.70 -0.71 7.71
CA LYS A 116 8.26 -1.31 8.98
C LYS A 116 6.91 -2.02 8.84
N GLU A 117 6.61 -2.93 9.75
CA GLU A 117 5.36 -3.71 9.75
C GLU A 117 4.11 -2.83 9.74
N ALA A 118 4.07 -1.81 10.60
CA ALA A 118 2.97 -0.84 10.64
C ALA A 118 2.76 -0.12 9.30
N LYS A 119 3.84 0.15 8.55
CA LYS A 119 3.75 0.76 7.21
C LYS A 119 3.16 -0.24 6.21
N LYS A 120 3.60 -1.50 6.24
CA LYS A 120 3.05 -2.56 5.38
C LYS A 120 1.55 -2.74 5.62
N GLN A 121 1.13 -2.80 6.89
CA GLN A 121 -0.29 -2.89 7.25
C GLN A 121 -1.09 -1.72 6.69
N LEU A 122 -0.59 -0.49 6.82
CA LEU A 122 -1.28 0.70 6.32
C LEU A 122 -1.38 0.73 4.79
N ILE A 123 -0.32 0.31 4.09
CA ILE A 123 -0.34 0.10 2.62
C ILE A 123 -1.35 -0.98 2.27
N ASN A 124 -1.41 -2.08 3.04
CA ASN A 124 -2.30 -3.19 2.78
C ASN A 124 -3.77 -2.81 2.87
N VAL A 125 -4.15 -2.03 3.88
CA VAL A 125 -5.53 -1.49 3.99
C VAL A 125 -5.83 -0.44 2.92
N SER A 126 -4.80 0.17 2.33
CA SER A 126 -4.91 1.19 1.28
C SER A 126 -4.90 0.63 -0.15
N ARG A 127 -4.82 -0.70 -0.30
CA ARG A 127 -4.71 -1.42 -1.59
C ARG A 127 -5.85 -1.08 -2.54
N SER A 128 -5.57 -1.16 -3.84
CA SER A 128 -6.61 -1.03 -4.86
C SER A 128 -7.34 -2.36 -5.05
N PRO A 129 -8.60 -2.35 -5.53
CA PRO A 129 -9.31 -3.60 -5.85
C PRO A 129 -8.58 -4.51 -6.84
N ILE A 130 -7.66 -3.96 -7.64
CA ILE A 130 -6.81 -4.75 -8.54
C ILE A 130 -5.71 -5.46 -7.79
N ASP A 131 -5.13 -4.82 -6.78
CA ASP A 131 -4.14 -5.46 -5.93
C ASP A 131 -4.75 -6.64 -5.19
N ASP A 132 -6.00 -6.52 -4.72
CA ASP A 132 -6.73 -7.60 -4.06
C ASP A 132 -6.90 -8.81 -5.00
N VAL A 133 -7.36 -8.59 -6.24
CA VAL A 133 -7.48 -9.66 -7.24
C VAL A 133 -6.12 -10.29 -7.57
N ILE A 134 -5.07 -9.48 -7.68
CA ILE A 134 -3.73 -10.00 -7.97
C ILE A 134 -3.21 -10.84 -6.81
N MET A 135 -3.43 -10.43 -5.57
CA MET A 135 -2.99 -11.17 -4.38
C MET A 135 -3.78 -12.46 -4.20
N GLU A 136 -5.11 -12.43 -4.37
CA GLU A 136 -5.97 -13.62 -4.30
C GLU A 136 -5.61 -14.67 -5.36
N HIS A 137 -5.07 -14.25 -6.50
CA HIS A 137 -4.69 -15.13 -7.61
C HIS A 137 -3.18 -15.09 -7.90
N TYR A 138 -2.35 -14.75 -6.92
CA TYR A 138 -0.94 -14.42 -7.14
C TYR A 138 -0.15 -15.52 -7.85
N GLU A 139 -0.32 -16.77 -7.42
CA GLU A 139 0.33 -17.92 -8.04
C GLU A 139 -0.12 -18.09 -9.50
N GLN A 140 -1.40 -17.88 -9.81
CA GLN A 140 -1.89 -17.93 -11.20
C GLN A 140 -1.26 -16.82 -12.04
N PHE A 141 -1.14 -15.61 -11.51
CA PHE A 141 -0.51 -14.47 -12.17
C PHE A 141 1.00 -14.67 -12.41
N LYS A 142 1.68 -15.43 -11.55
CA LYS A 142 3.10 -15.79 -11.71
C LYS A 142 3.34 -16.72 -12.91
N TYR A 143 2.46 -17.68 -13.13
CA TYR A 143 2.58 -18.64 -14.23
C TYR A 143 1.81 -18.24 -15.50
N GLY A 144 0.86 -17.32 -15.40
CA GLY A 144 0.02 -16.86 -16.50
C GLY A 144 -1.45 -17.23 -16.27
N ILE A 145 -2.28 -16.22 -15.98
CA ILE A 145 -3.72 -16.38 -15.75
C ILE A 145 -4.53 -15.98 -16.98
N PRO A 146 -5.55 -16.74 -17.43
CA PRO A 146 -6.36 -16.38 -18.58
C PRO A 146 -7.04 -15.02 -18.41
N ILE A 147 -6.95 -14.16 -19.43
CA ILE A 147 -7.55 -12.82 -19.40
C ILE A 147 -9.07 -12.91 -19.19
N ALA A 148 -9.72 -13.95 -19.72
CA ALA A 148 -11.16 -14.18 -19.53
C ALA A 148 -11.52 -14.32 -18.05
N LEU A 149 -10.75 -15.09 -17.29
CA LEU A 149 -10.97 -15.30 -15.86
C LEU A 149 -10.71 -14.02 -15.06
N VAL A 150 -9.62 -13.30 -15.38
CA VAL A 150 -9.33 -12.01 -14.75
C VAL A 150 -10.45 -10.99 -14.97
N ASN A 151 -11.06 -10.95 -16.16
CA ASN A 151 -12.16 -10.04 -16.44
C ASN A 151 -13.42 -10.36 -15.60
N GLN A 152 -13.61 -11.61 -15.17
CA GLN A 152 -14.71 -12.01 -14.28
C GLN A 152 -14.50 -11.49 -12.85
N CYS A 153 -13.24 -11.34 -12.41
CA CYS A 153 -12.88 -10.75 -11.11
C CYS A 153 -12.97 -9.21 -11.09
N LYS A 154 -13.46 -8.58 -12.16
CA LYS A 154 -13.60 -7.12 -12.24
C LYS A 154 -14.60 -6.60 -11.19
N PRO A 155 -14.24 -5.58 -10.39
CA PRO A 155 -15.18 -4.93 -9.49
C PRO A 155 -16.46 -4.45 -10.20
N GLN A 156 -17.61 -4.60 -9.55
CA GLN A 156 -18.91 -4.30 -10.16
C GLN A 156 -19.04 -2.83 -10.59
N ASN A 157 -18.46 -1.92 -9.82
CA ASN A 157 -18.46 -0.47 -10.05
C ASN A 157 -17.44 0.01 -11.11
N TRP A 158 -16.62 -0.88 -11.69
CA TRP A 158 -15.62 -0.52 -12.70
C TRP A 158 -16.08 -0.87 -14.11
N GLN A 159 -15.80 0.01 -15.07
CA GLN A 159 -15.89 -0.32 -16.48
C GLN A 159 -14.76 -1.27 -16.87
N LEU A 160 -15.05 -2.22 -17.78
CA LEU A 160 -14.07 -3.21 -18.23
C LEU A 160 -12.81 -2.56 -18.85
N LYS A 161 -12.98 -1.47 -19.58
CA LYS A 161 -11.87 -0.70 -20.16
C LYS A 161 -10.92 -0.16 -19.07
N THR A 162 -11.47 0.41 -18.01
CA THR A 162 -10.70 0.94 -16.87
C THR A 162 -9.92 -0.16 -16.17
N TYR A 163 -10.57 -1.31 -15.94
CA TYR A 163 -9.94 -2.46 -15.31
C TYR A 163 -8.80 -3.03 -16.14
N LYS A 164 -9.00 -3.23 -17.45
CA LYS A 164 -7.94 -3.68 -18.37
C LYS A 164 -6.75 -2.72 -18.41
N ASN A 165 -7.00 -1.41 -18.49
CA ASN A 165 -5.92 -0.42 -18.49
C ASN A 165 -5.05 -0.52 -17.23
N ALA A 166 -5.67 -0.69 -16.06
CA ALA A 166 -4.93 -0.80 -14.82
C ALA A 166 -4.18 -2.15 -14.68
N MET A 167 -4.69 -3.24 -15.27
CA MET A 167 -3.98 -4.53 -15.36
C MET A 167 -2.73 -4.44 -16.26
N ILE A 168 -2.80 -3.75 -17.40
CA ILE A 168 -1.69 -3.60 -18.35
C ILE A 168 -0.47 -2.92 -17.71
N HIS A 169 -0.68 -2.03 -16.73
CA HIS A 169 0.42 -1.41 -15.99
C HIS A 169 1.15 -2.38 -15.05
N LYS A 170 0.53 -3.50 -14.67
CA LYS A 170 1.09 -4.48 -13.72
C LYS A 170 1.51 -5.80 -14.37
N CYS A 171 0.94 -6.12 -15.52
CA CYS A 171 1.12 -7.40 -16.20
C CYS A 171 1.53 -7.21 -17.66
N THR A 172 2.25 -8.20 -18.18
CA THR A 172 2.46 -8.40 -19.61
C THR A 172 1.41 -9.38 -20.16
N GLU A 173 0.90 -9.09 -21.35
CA GLU A 173 0.05 -10.03 -22.08
C GLU A 173 0.91 -11.02 -22.86
N GLN A 174 0.56 -12.31 -22.75
CA GLN A 174 1.19 -13.39 -23.50
C GLN A 174 0.11 -14.26 -24.15
N THR A 175 0.48 -15.02 -25.18
CA THR A 175 -0.46 -15.95 -25.84
C THR A 175 0.14 -17.36 -25.96
N PRO A 176 0.39 -18.04 -24.82
CA PRO A 176 0.88 -19.41 -24.82
C PRO A 176 -0.17 -20.38 -25.37
N ARG A 177 0.28 -21.59 -25.72
CA ARG A 177 -0.61 -22.73 -25.96
C ARG A 177 -0.88 -23.44 -24.64
N ILE A 178 -2.13 -23.48 -24.21
CA ILE A 178 -2.60 -24.21 -23.02
C ILE A 178 -3.57 -25.28 -23.53
N ASN A 179 -3.32 -26.56 -23.21
CA ASN A 179 -4.08 -27.70 -23.72
C ASN A 179 -4.27 -27.69 -25.25
N GLY A 180 -3.23 -27.26 -26.00
CA GLY A 180 -3.25 -27.17 -27.46
C GLY A 180 -3.91 -25.91 -28.04
N LEU A 181 -4.67 -25.15 -27.24
CA LEU A 181 -5.36 -23.93 -27.66
C LEU A 181 -4.52 -22.69 -27.38
N ARG A 182 -4.55 -21.70 -28.28
CA ARG A 182 -3.92 -20.39 -28.04
C ARG A 182 -4.79 -19.59 -27.09
N THR A 183 -4.29 -19.32 -25.90
CA THR A 183 -5.02 -18.61 -24.85
C THR A 183 -4.28 -17.33 -24.49
N ARG A 184 -4.99 -16.19 -24.45
CA ARG A 184 -4.40 -14.94 -23.95
C ARG A 184 -4.34 -14.96 -22.42
N VAL A 185 -3.17 -14.70 -21.87
CA VAL A 185 -2.92 -14.68 -20.43
C VAL A 185 -2.25 -13.39 -19.98
N TYR A 186 -2.51 -12.99 -18.74
CA TYR A 186 -1.71 -12.00 -18.04
C TYR A 186 -0.63 -12.69 -17.22
N LYS A 187 0.59 -12.16 -17.27
CA LYS A 187 1.70 -12.54 -16.39
C LYS A 187 2.24 -11.30 -15.69
N LEU A 188 2.43 -11.35 -14.38
CA LEU A 188 3.00 -10.21 -13.64
C LEU A 188 4.38 -9.82 -14.15
N ASN A 189 4.65 -8.52 -14.15
CA ASN A 189 5.98 -7.99 -14.44
C ASN A 189 6.94 -8.33 -13.29
N GLU A 190 8.25 -8.40 -13.57
CA GLU A 190 9.25 -8.80 -12.58
C GLU A 190 9.33 -7.87 -11.37
N ASP A 191 9.15 -6.56 -11.59
CA ASP A 191 9.09 -5.55 -10.54
C ASP A 191 7.87 -5.75 -9.65
N GLN A 192 6.72 -6.09 -10.25
CA GLN A 192 5.49 -6.37 -9.52
C GLN A 192 5.58 -7.68 -8.72
N LEU A 193 6.19 -8.74 -9.27
CA LEU A 193 6.46 -9.98 -8.54
C LEU A 193 7.26 -9.71 -7.25
N ARG A 194 8.40 -9.00 -7.39
CA ARG A 194 9.24 -8.63 -6.23
C ARG A 194 8.50 -7.79 -5.19
N TYR A 195 7.52 -6.99 -5.63
CA TYR A 195 6.67 -6.21 -4.75
C TYR A 195 5.70 -7.09 -3.96
N TYR A 196 4.90 -7.91 -4.67
CA TYR A 196 3.90 -8.76 -4.04
C TYR A 196 4.54 -9.81 -3.12
N ASP A 197 5.69 -10.39 -3.49
CA ASP A 197 6.47 -11.30 -2.63
C ASP A 197 6.81 -10.69 -1.26
N LYS A 198 6.97 -9.36 -1.17
CA LYS A 198 7.31 -8.66 0.08
C LYS A 198 6.09 -8.19 0.90
N MET A 199 4.94 -8.08 0.25
CA MET A 199 3.73 -7.47 0.81
C MET A 199 2.65 -8.48 1.19
N MET A 200 2.67 -9.68 0.61
CA MET A 200 1.72 -10.73 0.95
C MET A 200 1.91 -11.18 2.41
N SER A 201 0.79 -11.30 3.12
CA SER A 201 0.72 -11.97 4.41
C SER A 201 0.71 -13.50 4.24
N GLU A 202 0.85 -14.24 5.33
CA GLU A 202 0.68 -15.70 5.32
C GLU A 202 -0.73 -16.09 4.82
N GLU A 203 -1.77 -15.36 5.24
CA GLU A 203 -3.16 -15.55 4.80
C GLU A 203 -3.34 -15.28 3.29
N ASP A 204 -2.69 -14.22 2.76
CA ASP A 204 -2.70 -13.92 1.32
C ASP A 204 -2.07 -15.10 0.54
N ILE A 205 -0.98 -15.68 1.05
CA ILE A 205 -0.26 -16.81 0.43
C ILE A 205 -1.14 -18.07 0.44
N GLU A 206 -1.77 -18.38 1.56
CA GLU A 206 -2.68 -19.54 1.68
C GLU A 206 -3.86 -19.44 0.72
N THR A 207 -4.49 -18.26 0.65
CA THR A 207 -5.62 -17.99 -0.25
C THR A 207 -5.22 -18.16 -1.72
N SER A 208 -4.09 -17.55 -2.11
CA SER A 208 -3.52 -17.68 -3.45
C SER A 208 -3.24 -19.13 -3.83
N ASN A 209 -2.60 -19.89 -2.94
CA ASN A 209 -2.31 -21.30 -3.16
C ASN A 209 -3.59 -22.14 -3.32
N ALA A 210 -4.59 -21.93 -2.47
CA ALA A 210 -5.86 -22.64 -2.56
C ALA A 210 -6.57 -22.40 -3.90
N ASN A 211 -6.57 -21.15 -4.37
CA ASN A 211 -7.15 -20.78 -5.66
C ASN A 211 -6.37 -21.39 -6.84
N TYR A 212 -5.04 -21.41 -6.75
CA TYR A 212 -4.20 -22.05 -7.76
C TYR A 212 -4.44 -23.57 -7.86
N GLN A 213 -4.64 -24.26 -6.73
CA GLN A 213 -4.97 -25.70 -6.75
C GLN A 213 -6.34 -25.97 -7.38
N LYS A 214 -7.36 -25.16 -7.07
CA LYS A 214 -8.68 -25.25 -7.74
C LYS A 214 -8.57 -25.07 -9.25
N TYR A 215 -7.74 -24.11 -9.67
CA TYR A 215 -7.49 -23.83 -11.08
C TYR A 215 -6.79 -25.00 -11.79
N LYS A 216 -5.72 -25.55 -11.21
CA LYS A 216 -5.03 -26.74 -11.76
C LYS A 216 -5.99 -27.91 -11.96
N LYS A 217 -6.78 -28.23 -10.93
CA LYS A 217 -7.77 -29.29 -11.00
C LYS A 217 -8.78 -29.08 -12.12
N THR A 218 -9.20 -27.83 -12.35
CA THR A 218 -10.16 -27.46 -13.40
C THR A 218 -9.57 -27.60 -14.82
N ILE A 219 -8.26 -27.32 -14.99
CA ILE A 219 -7.54 -27.55 -16.25
C ILE A 219 -7.37 -29.05 -16.51
N GLU A 220 -7.02 -29.82 -15.48
CA GLU A 220 -6.84 -31.28 -15.57
C GLU A 220 -8.18 -31.99 -15.86
N ASP A 221 -9.29 -31.51 -15.27
CA ASP A 221 -10.64 -32.08 -15.43
C ASP A 221 -11.35 -31.67 -16.74
N ASN A 222 -10.76 -30.80 -17.57
CA ASN A 222 -11.26 -30.39 -18.91
C ASN A 222 -12.76 -29.97 -18.97
N ARG A 223 -13.33 -29.35 -17.93
CA ARG A 223 -14.75 -28.90 -17.93
C ARG A 223 -15.00 -27.42 -18.21
N PHE A 224 -13.96 -26.58 -18.35
CA PHE A 224 -14.15 -25.12 -18.44
C PHE A 224 -14.00 -24.52 -19.85
N ILE A 225 -13.65 -25.31 -20.87
CA ILE A 225 -13.56 -24.79 -22.24
C ILE A 225 -14.94 -24.75 -22.93
N ASP A 226 -15.90 -25.57 -22.51
CA ASP A 226 -17.22 -25.60 -23.14
C ASP A 226 -18.16 -24.45 -22.71
N GLN A 227 -18.00 -23.87 -21.51
CA GLN A 227 -18.82 -22.73 -21.09
C GLN A 227 -18.35 -21.38 -21.67
N VAL A 228 -17.04 -21.17 -21.87
CA VAL A 228 -16.51 -19.91 -22.44
C VAL A 228 -16.79 -19.80 -23.95
N VAL A 229 -16.95 -20.94 -24.65
CA VAL A 229 -17.28 -20.98 -26.08
C VAL A 229 -18.77 -20.74 -26.34
N GLN A 230 -19.66 -20.93 -25.35
CA GLN A 230 -21.08 -20.63 -25.50
C GLN A 230 -21.40 -19.14 -25.31
N GLU A 231 -20.74 -18.44 -24.37
CA GLU A 231 -21.01 -17.01 -24.13
C GLU A 231 -20.45 -16.07 -25.20
N THR A 232 -19.53 -16.53 -26.07
CA THR A 232 -19.02 -15.73 -27.20
C THR A 232 -19.76 -15.98 -28.52
N LYS A 233 -20.84 -16.77 -28.51
CA LYS A 233 -21.68 -17.03 -29.70
C LYS A 233 -23.01 -16.27 -29.71
N GLU A 234 -23.31 -15.48 -28.68
CA GLU A 234 -24.57 -14.72 -28.56
C GLU A 234 -24.42 -13.18 -28.54
N GLU A 235 -23.33 -12.62 -29.08
CA GLU A 235 -23.29 -11.21 -29.52
C GLU A 235 -22.96 -11.08 -31.01
#